data_AF-A0A6J4NX57-F1
#
_entry.id   AF-A0A6J4NX57-F1
#
_cell.length_a   1.000
_cell.length_b   1.000
_cell.length_c   1.000
_cell.angle_alpha   90.00
_cell.angle_beta   90.00
_cell.angle_gamma   90.00
#
_symmetry.space_group_name_H-M   'P 1'
#
loop_
_entity.id
_entity.type
_entity.pdbx_description
1 polymer ?
#
loop_
_entity_poly.entity_id
_entity_poly.type
_entity_poly.pdbx_seq_one_letter_code
_entity_poly.pdbx_strand_id
1 'polypeptide(L)'
;MWNRIYLIILAAAILAMGVLLYFPFSWLQSIGAPATVRDNYLYYSNISWMFLLVSSLILLIAGNVVLWKTRRSWAMWTTLLYFAVFMVAQTFWLENSFFRFKQENNFASGAVSWSPISGAVLIALAAVIVFFNQYLVKRLLDKTYPPTQPVESLPEEVSANEKNI
;
A
#
# COMPACT_ATOMS: atom_id res chain seq x y z
N MET A 1 -0.30 -15.66 -14.47
CA MET A 1 0.55 -14.58 -15.02
C MET A 1 0.38 -13.27 -14.25
N TRP A 2 -0.85 -12.81 -13.99
CA TRP A 2 -1.15 -11.57 -13.25
C TRP A 2 -0.41 -11.40 -11.91
N ASN A 3 -0.32 -12.45 -11.09
CA ASN A 3 0.43 -12.39 -9.83
C ASN A 3 1.91 -12.03 -10.03
N ARG A 4 2.56 -12.55 -11.09
CA ARG A 4 3.97 -12.26 -11.37
C ARG A 4 4.15 -10.81 -11.81
N ILE A 5 3.26 -10.30 -12.66
CA ILE A 5 3.26 -8.90 -13.10
C ILE A 5 3.10 -7.98 -11.90
N TYR A 6 2.14 -8.26 -11.02
CA TYR A 6 1.93 -7.49 -9.80
C TYR A 6 3.19 -7.47 -8.91
N LEU A 7 3.83 -8.64 -8.69
CA LEU A 7 5.04 -8.72 -7.89
C LEU A 7 6.22 -7.96 -8.49
N ILE A 8 6.37 -7.97 -9.81
CA ILE A 8 7.41 -7.19 -10.50
C ILE A 8 7.18 -5.69 -10.30
N ILE A 9 5.93 -5.22 -10.46
CA ILE A 9 5.58 -3.81 -10.23
C ILE A 9 5.81 -3.43 -8.76
N LEU A 10 5.42 -4.29 -7.82
CA LEU A 10 5.64 -4.07 -6.39
C LEU A 10 7.13 -3.98 -6.05
N ALA A 11 7.96 -4.90 -6.57
CA ALA A 11 9.40 -4.88 -6.34
C ALA A 11 10.05 -3.61 -6.91
N ALA A 12 9.67 -3.21 -8.13
CA ALA A 12 10.15 -1.98 -8.73
C ALA A 12 9.74 -0.74 -7.92
N ALA A 13 8.50 -0.69 -7.43
CA ALA A 13 8.00 0.39 -6.59
C ALA A 13 8.75 0.48 -5.25
N ILE A 14 9.03 -0.67 -4.60
CA ILE A 14 9.81 -0.75 -3.36
C ILE A 14 11.22 -0.20 -3.58
N LEU A 15 11.90 -0.63 -4.65
CA LEU A 15 13.26 -0.17 -4.96
C LEU A 15 13.29 1.34 -5.24
N ALA A 16 12.35 1.82 -6.07
CA ALA A 16 12.25 3.24 -6.39
C ALA A 16 11.97 4.08 -5.13
N MET A 17 11.05 3.65 -4.27
CA MET A 17 10.78 4.34 -3.01
C MET A 17 11.96 4.32 -2.05
N GLY A 18 12.68 3.20 -1.96
CA GLY A 18 13.90 3.13 -1.14
C GLY A 18 14.92 4.19 -1.56
N VAL A 19 15.14 4.33 -2.87
CA VAL A 19 16.03 5.36 -3.44
C VAL A 19 15.49 6.78 -3.16
N LEU A 20 14.20 7.01 -3.35
CA LEU A 20 13.58 8.33 -3.14
C LEU A 20 13.52 8.75 -1.66
N LEU A 21 13.47 7.81 -0.72
CA LEU A 21 13.60 8.08 0.72
C LEU A 21 15.04 8.36 1.13
N TYR A 22 16.01 7.74 0.46
CA TYR A 22 17.42 7.91 0.77
C TYR A 22 17.92 9.33 0.46
N PHE A 23 17.56 9.89 -0.71
CA PHE A 23 18.02 11.24 -1.11
C PHE A 23 17.70 12.37 -0.11
N PRO A 24 16.45 12.58 0.34
CA PRO A 24 16.16 13.63 1.31
C PRO A 24 16.89 13.38 2.64
N PHE A 25 17.00 12.12 3.07
CA PHE A 25 17.75 11.78 4.27
C PHE A 25 19.25 12.10 4.15
N SER A 26 19.87 11.78 3.01
CA SER A 26 21.30 12.08 2.79
C SER A 26 21.59 13.58 2.82
N TRP A 27 20.66 14.41 2.36
CA TRP A 27 20.79 15.87 2.44
C TRP A 27 20.82 16.36 3.89
N LEU A 28 20.01 15.82 4.78
CA LEU A 28 20.02 16.19 6.21
C LEU A 28 21.37 15.91 6.89
N GLN A 29 22.14 14.95 6.37
CA GLN A 29 23.47 14.60 6.89
C GLN A 29 24.61 15.35 6.20
N SER A 30 24.31 16.16 5.18
CA SER A 30 25.33 16.88 4.42
C SER A 30 25.86 18.09 5.19
N ILE A 31 27.16 18.40 5.01
CA ILE A 31 27.84 19.56 5.65
C ILE A 31 27.53 20.88 4.90
N GLY A 32 26.36 20.97 4.24
CA GLY A 32 25.97 22.11 3.43
C GLY A 32 25.44 23.29 4.24
N ALA A 33 25.26 24.44 3.58
CA ALA A 33 24.56 25.58 4.19
C ALA A 33 23.13 25.17 4.58
N PRO A 34 22.64 25.48 5.80
CA PRO A 34 21.38 24.97 6.31
C PRO A 34 20.15 25.28 5.42
N ALA A 35 20.14 26.45 4.78
CA ALA A 35 19.09 26.83 3.83
C ALA A 35 19.06 25.91 2.59
N THR A 36 20.23 25.62 2.02
CA THR A 36 20.36 24.73 0.85
C THR A 36 19.96 23.30 1.19
N VAL A 37 20.35 22.82 2.37
CA VAL A 37 19.95 21.49 2.86
C VAL A 37 18.43 21.38 2.98
N ARG A 38 17.79 22.41 3.56
CA ARG A 38 16.33 22.47 3.70
C ARG A 38 15.63 22.44 2.33
N ASP A 39 16.07 23.26 1.39
CA ASP A 39 15.38 23.40 0.11
C ASP A 39 15.50 22.11 -0.73
N ASN A 40 16.67 21.46 -0.71
CA ASN A 40 16.85 20.15 -1.34
C ASN A 40 16.05 19.06 -0.64
N TYR A 41 16.03 19.03 0.69
CA TYR A 41 15.18 18.11 1.44
C TYR A 41 13.71 18.22 1.02
N LEU A 42 13.17 19.44 0.98
CA LEU A 42 11.76 19.67 0.62
C LEU A 42 11.46 19.24 -0.82
N TYR A 43 12.38 19.51 -1.75
CA TYR A 43 12.23 19.09 -3.14
C TYR A 43 12.14 17.56 -3.28
N TYR A 44 13.11 16.83 -2.74
CA TYR A 44 13.13 15.36 -2.85
C TYR A 44 12.05 14.70 -1.98
N SER A 45 11.73 15.25 -0.80
CA SER A 45 10.64 14.79 0.05
C SER A 45 9.31 14.88 -0.69
N ASN A 46 9.01 16.01 -1.35
CA ASN A 46 7.78 16.17 -2.12
C ASN A 46 7.68 15.18 -3.29
N ILE A 47 8.79 14.95 -4.01
CA ILE A 47 8.84 13.93 -5.08
C ILE A 47 8.55 12.54 -4.53
N SER A 48 9.18 12.16 -3.40
CA SER A 48 8.94 10.87 -2.76
C SER A 48 7.48 10.70 -2.32
N TRP A 49 6.85 11.78 -1.85
CA TRP A 49 5.44 11.82 -1.45
C TRP A 49 4.50 11.58 -2.65
N MET A 50 4.73 12.31 -3.74
CA MET A 50 3.97 12.13 -4.99
C MET A 50 4.15 10.73 -5.58
N PHE A 51 5.39 10.22 -5.59
CA PHE A 51 5.65 8.88 -6.07
C PHE A 51 4.96 7.82 -5.21
N LEU A 52 4.98 7.94 -3.87
CA LEU A 52 4.29 7.01 -2.98
C LEU A 52 2.79 6.93 -3.31
N LEU A 53 2.12 8.07 -3.49
CA LEU A 53 0.72 8.11 -3.85
C LEU A 53 0.44 7.49 -5.22
N VAL A 54 1.19 7.90 -6.24
CA VAL A 54 0.99 7.43 -7.62
C VAL A 54 1.28 5.94 -7.74
N SER A 55 2.41 5.47 -7.18
CA SER A 55 2.77 4.05 -7.17
C SER A 55 1.76 3.20 -6.40
N SER A 56 1.24 3.70 -5.27
CA SER A 56 0.20 3.01 -4.50
C SER A 56 -1.11 2.91 -5.29
N LEU A 57 -1.49 3.96 -6.02
CA LEU A 57 -2.67 3.94 -6.89
C LEU A 57 -2.51 2.90 -8.02
N ILE A 58 -1.34 2.87 -8.69
CA ILE A 58 -1.03 1.90 -9.74
C ILE A 58 -1.08 0.47 -9.18
N LEU A 59 -0.46 0.24 -8.02
CA LEU A 59 -0.49 -1.06 -7.33
C LEU A 59 -1.90 -1.45 -6.89
N LEU A 60 -2.74 -0.49 -6.52
CA LEU A 60 -4.13 -0.77 -6.14
C LEU A 60 -4.95 -1.18 -7.38
N ILE A 61 -4.77 -0.50 -8.51
CA ILE A 61 -5.40 -0.88 -9.78
C ILE A 61 -4.95 -2.28 -10.19
N ALA A 62 -3.64 -2.56 -10.17
CA ALA A 62 -3.11 -3.89 -10.47
C ALA A 62 -3.60 -4.95 -9.49
N GLY A 63 -3.70 -4.63 -8.20
CA GLY A 63 -4.25 -5.51 -7.17
C GLY A 63 -5.73 -5.84 -7.40
N ASN A 64 -6.52 -4.88 -7.89
CA ASN A 64 -7.90 -5.12 -8.30
C ASN A 64 -8.00 -6.03 -9.51
N VAL A 65 -7.12 -5.87 -10.51
CA VAL A 65 -7.06 -6.78 -11.66
C VAL A 65 -6.74 -8.21 -11.20
N VAL A 66 -5.79 -8.37 -10.26
CA VAL A 66 -5.47 -9.67 -9.66
C VAL A 66 -6.69 -10.25 -8.94
N LEU A 67 -7.38 -9.45 -8.13
CA LEU A 67 -8.60 -9.89 -7.44
C LEU A 67 -9.67 -10.35 -8.44
N TRP A 68 -9.92 -9.58 -9.49
CA TRP A 68 -10.93 -9.90 -10.49
C TRP A 68 -10.62 -11.22 -11.20
N LYS A 69 -9.35 -11.44 -11.57
CA LYS A 69 -8.93 -12.61 -12.34
C LYS A 69 -8.69 -13.87 -11.51
N THR A 70 -8.29 -13.72 -10.24
CA THR A 70 -7.88 -14.85 -9.39
C THR A 70 -8.79 -15.09 -8.20
N ARG A 71 -9.74 -14.18 -7.91
CA ARG A 71 -10.61 -14.15 -6.73
C ARG A 71 -9.87 -14.01 -5.39
N ARG A 72 -8.56 -13.78 -5.41
CA ARG A 72 -7.74 -13.62 -4.19
C ARG A 72 -7.47 -12.16 -3.89
N SER A 73 -7.69 -11.74 -2.64
CA SER A 73 -7.56 -10.34 -2.22
C SER A 73 -6.16 -9.94 -1.72
N TRP A 74 -5.23 -10.88 -1.60
CA TRP A 74 -3.91 -10.64 -1.01
C TRP A 74 -3.16 -9.45 -1.63
N ALA A 75 -3.27 -9.26 -2.95
CA ALA A 75 -2.59 -8.19 -3.68
C ALA A 75 -3.04 -6.79 -3.23
N MET A 76 -4.28 -6.61 -2.78
CA MET A 76 -4.71 -5.30 -2.25
C MET A 76 -4.13 -5.03 -0.87
N TRP A 77 -4.05 -6.07 -0.02
CA TRP A 77 -3.46 -5.96 1.32
C TRP A 77 -1.95 -5.73 1.26
N THR A 78 -1.25 -6.32 0.30
CA THR A 78 0.17 -6.04 0.09
C THR A 78 0.40 -4.62 -0.42
N THR A 79 -0.51 -4.07 -1.25
CA THR A 79 -0.46 -2.65 -1.62
C THR A 79 -0.67 -1.74 -0.41
N LEU A 80 -1.63 -2.08 0.48
CA LEU A 80 -1.83 -1.35 1.73
C LEU A 80 -0.59 -1.41 2.62
N LEU A 81 0.04 -2.58 2.74
CA LEU A 81 1.25 -2.76 3.53
C LEU A 81 2.41 -1.93 2.97
N TYR A 82 2.61 -1.96 1.64
CA TYR A 82 3.58 -1.10 0.96
C TYR A 82 3.36 0.37 1.29
N PHE A 83 2.12 0.85 1.13
CA PHE A 83 1.77 2.23 1.44
C PHE A 83 2.04 2.56 2.91
N ALA A 84 1.59 1.71 3.83
CA ALA A 84 1.74 1.92 5.27
C ALA A 84 3.21 1.97 5.69
N VAL A 85 4.04 1.04 5.24
CA VAL A 85 5.47 0.99 5.59
C VAL A 85 6.19 2.26 5.14
N PHE A 86 5.98 2.68 3.89
CA PHE A 86 6.63 3.87 3.36
C PHE A 86 6.05 5.17 3.91
N MET A 87 4.74 5.21 4.21
CA MET A 87 4.12 6.34 4.89
C MET A 87 4.67 6.51 6.31
N VAL A 88 4.88 5.41 7.05
CA VAL A 88 5.54 5.42 8.35
C VAL A 88 6.98 5.90 8.23
N ALA A 89 7.76 5.36 7.28
CA ALA A 89 9.13 5.80 7.05
C ALA A 89 9.21 7.30 6.74
N GLN A 90 8.28 7.82 5.93
CA GLN A 90 8.26 9.22 5.55
C GLN A 90 7.85 10.13 6.73
N THR A 91 6.80 9.78 7.47
CA THR A 91 6.24 10.68 8.50
C THR A 91 6.85 10.54 9.87
N PHE A 92 7.19 9.31 10.31
CA PHE A 92 7.75 9.05 11.63
C PHE A 92 9.28 9.18 11.63
N TRP A 93 9.93 8.84 10.53
CA TRP A 93 11.40 8.85 10.46
C TRP A 93 11.93 10.07 9.72
N LEU A 94 11.57 10.26 8.44
CA LEU A 94 12.13 11.32 7.60
C LEU A 94 11.70 12.73 8.07
N GLU A 95 10.39 12.96 8.17
CA GLU A 95 9.84 14.27 8.61
C GLU A 95 10.23 14.62 10.05
N ASN A 96 10.35 13.63 10.93
CA ASN A 96 10.82 13.86 12.29
C ASN A 96 12.30 14.25 12.33
N SER A 97 13.13 13.64 11.47
CA SER A 97 14.54 14.02 11.33
C SER A 97 14.67 15.46 10.81
N PHE A 98 13.85 15.83 9.82
CA PHE A 98 13.81 17.21 9.32
C PHE A 98 13.27 18.21 10.35
N PHE A 99 12.30 17.80 11.17
CA PHE A 99 11.81 18.63 12.28
C PHE A 99 12.93 18.95 13.28
N ARG A 100 13.74 17.96 13.67
CA ARG A 100 14.92 18.17 14.53
C ARG A 100 15.94 19.10 13.88
N PHE A 101 16.26 18.89 12.60
CA PHE A 101 17.14 19.77 11.84
C PHE A 101 16.65 21.23 11.85
N LYS A 102 15.34 21.46 11.70
CA LYS A 102 14.76 22.82 11.78
C LYS A 102 14.88 23.43 13.17
N GLN A 103 14.76 22.65 14.24
CA GLN A 103 14.96 23.14 15.61
C GLN A 103 16.41 23.53 15.86
N GLU A 104 17.37 22.70 15.43
CA GLU A 104 18.80 22.95 15.58
C GLU A 104 19.29 24.19 14.83
N ASN A 105 18.65 24.52 13.70
CA ASN A 105 19.01 25.65 12.84
C ASN A 105 18.08 26.86 12.98
N ASN A 106 17.28 26.94 14.05
CA ASN A 106 16.36 28.05 14.35
C ASN A 106 15.30 28.34 13.26
N PHE A 107 14.94 27.34 12.45
CA PHE A 107 13.90 27.45 11.43
C PHE A 107 12.49 27.12 11.95
N ALA A 108 12.35 26.51 13.13
CA ALA A 108 11.06 26.15 13.70
C ALA A 108 10.94 26.56 15.17
N SER A 109 9.80 27.17 15.52
CA SER A 109 9.44 27.56 16.91
C SER A 109 8.52 26.55 17.61
N GLY A 110 8.11 25.48 16.93
CA GLY A 110 7.22 24.46 17.48
C GLY A 110 7.97 23.37 18.26
N ALA A 111 7.36 22.88 19.34
CA ALA A 111 7.89 21.78 20.16
C ALA A 111 7.49 20.38 19.63
N VAL A 112 6.44 20.28 18.80
CA VAL A 112 5.86 18.99 18.37
C VAL A 112 5.70 18.94 16.85
N SER A 113 6.04 17.78 16.26
CA SER A 113 5.78 17.48 14.86
C SER A 113 4.39 16.85 14.68
N TRP A 114 3.57 17.43 13.82
CA TRP A 114 2.24 16.90 13.46
C TRP A 114 2.29 15.81 12.37
N SER A 115 3.45 15.61 11.72
CA SER A 115 3.60 14.68 10.60
C SER A 115 3.23 13.22 10.93
N PRO A 116 3.58 12.66 12.12
CA PRO A 116 3.18 11.29 12.46
C PRO A 116 1.66 11.10 12.56
N ILE A 117 0.95 12.10 13.06
CA ILE A 117 -0.52 12.05 13.22
C ILE A 117 -1.19 12.05 11.85
N SER A 118 -0.77 12.95 10.95
CA SER A 118 -1.31 12.98 9.58
C SER A 118 -0.98 11.69 8.81
N GLY A 119 0.22 11.13 8.99
CA GLY A 119 0.60 9.82 8.46
C GLY A 119 -0.33 8.70 8.93
N ALA A 120 -0.60 8.61 10.23
CA ALA A 120 -1.50 7.61 10.78
C ALA A 120 -2.93 7.73 10.22
N VAL A 121 -3.45 8.96 10.10
CA VAL A 121 -4.77 9.22 9.50
C VAL A 121 -4.82 8.77 8.04
N LEU A 122 -3.78 9.07 7.24
CA LEU A 122 -3.72 8.65 5.83
C LEU A 122 -3.66 7.13 5.68
N ILE A 123 -2.93 6.42 6.55
CA ILE A 123 -2.89 4.95 6.57
C ILE A 123 -4.28 4.39 6.89
N ALA A 124 -4.97 4.95 7.88
CA ALA A 124 -6.31 4.51 8.24
C ALA A 124 -7.30 4.73 7.09
N LEU A 125 -7.26 5.90 6.43
CA LEU A 125 -8.08 6.18 5.25
C LEU A 125 -7.79 5.21 4.10
N ALA A 126 -6.51 4.92 3.83
CA ALA A 126 -6.12 3.95 2.81
C ALA A 126 -6.63 2.54 3.13
N ALA A 127 -6.57 2.12 4.40
CA ALA A 127 -7.10 0.83 4.85
C ALA A 127 -8.62 0.73 4.61
N VAL A 128 -9.36 1.80 4.93
CA VAL A 128 -10.80 1.91 4.66
C VAL A 128 -11.08 1.79 3.15
N ILE A 129 -10.35 2.53 2.31
CA ILE A 129 -10.50 2.46 0.85
C ILE A 129 -10.25 1.04 0.33
N VAL A 130 -9.16 0.39 0.77
CA VAL A 130 -8.81 -0.98 0.37
C VAL A 130 -9.89 -1.98 0.78
N PHE A 131 -10.42 -1.84 2.00
CA PHE A 131 -11.49 -2.70 2.50
C PHE A 131 -12.78 -2.56 1.69
N PHE A 132 -13.23 -1.33 1.44
CA PHE A 132 -14.42 -1.08 0.63
C PHE A 132 -14.24 -1.58 -0.81
N ASN A 133 -13.07 -1.35 -1.41
CA ASN A 133 -12.78 -1.80 -2.76
C ASN A 133 -12.82 -3.33 -2.86
N GLN A 134 -12.22 -4.04 -1.90
CA GLN A 134 -12.33 -5.49 -1.80
C GLN A 134 -13.78 -5.96 -1.73
N TYR A 135 -14.57 -5.33 -0.85
CA TYR A 135 -15.97 -5.70 -0.64
C TYR A 135 -16.81 -5.49 -1.91
N LEU A 136 -16.67 -4.33 -2.55
CA LEU A 136 -17.39 -3.98 -3.76
C LEU A 136 -17.05 -4.94 -4.91
N VAL A 137 -15.76 -5.19 -5.14
CA VAL A 137 -15.34 -6.08 -6.23
C VAL A 137 -15.83 -7.50 -5.98
N LYS A 138 -15.68 -8.07 -4.77
CA LYS A 138 -16.21 -9.41 -4.46
C LYS A 138 -17.71 -9.48 -4.72
N ARG A 139 -18.47 -8.50 -4.24
CA ARG A 139 -19.93 -8.44 -4.44
C ARG A 139 -20.33 -8.36 -5.91
N LEU A 140 -19.59 -7.60 -6.72
CA LEU A 140 -19.82 -7.54 -8.17
C LEU A 140 -19.51 -8.88 -8.83
N LEU A 141 -18.39 -9.48 -8.46
CA LEU A 141 -17.91 -10.73 -9.03
C LEU A 141 -18.87 -11.90 -8.74
N ASP A 142 -19.48 -11.93 -7.55
CA ASP A 142 -20.49 -12.92 -7.15
C ASP A 142 -21.83 -12.71 -7.86
N LYS A 143 -22.18 -11.46 -8.21
CA LYS A 143 -23.36 -11.17 -9.04
C LYS A 143 -23.16 -11.56 -10.51
N THR A 144 -21.97 -11.32 -11.07
CA THR A 144 -21.68 -11.60 -12.49
C THR A 144 -21.44 -13.08 -12.76
N TYR A 145 -20.82 -13.79 -11.82
CA TYR A 145 -20.57 -15.23 -11.91
C TYR A 145 -20.91 -15.86 -10.57
N PRO A 146 -22.18 -16.24 -10.34
CA PRO A 146 -22.58 -16.89 -9.10
C PRO A 146 -21.81 -18.20 -8.96
N PRO A 147 -21.39 -18.57 -7.73
CA PRO A 147 -20.76 -19.86 -7.50
C PRO A 147 -21.74 -20.95 -7.96
N THR A 148 -21.24 -21.90 -8.76
CA THR A 148 -22.00 -23.11 -9.12
C THR A 148 -22.47 -23.75 -7.82
N GLN A 149 -23.78 -23.87 -7.64
CA GLN A 149 -24.31 -24.55 -6.47
C GLN A 149 -23.70 -25.96 -6.41
N PRO A 150 -23.28 -26.44 -5.22
CA PRO A 150 -22.86 -27.81 -5.09
C PRO A 150 -24.01 -28.66 -5.61
N VAL A 151 -23.74 -29.53 -6.59
CA VAL A 151 -24.71 -30.54 -7.03
C VAL A 151 -25.07 -31.30 -5.77
N GLU A 152 -26.28 -31.08 -5.27
CA GLU A 152 -26.86 -31.86 -4.19
C GLU A 152 -26.71 -33.32 -4.62
N SER A 153 -25.81 -34.04 -3.96
CA SER A 153 -25.53 -35.43 -4.29
C SER A 153 -26.86 -36.15 -4.30
N LEU A 154 -27.23 -36.70 -5.47
CA LEU A 154 -28.40 -37.56 -5.59
C LEU A 154 -28.38 -38.56 -4.44
N PRO A 155 -29.50 -38.74 -3.70
CA PRO A 155 -29.53 -39.65 -2.56
C PRO A 155 -29.03 -41.03 -2.99
N GLU A 156 -28.10 -41.57 -2.20
CA GLU A 156 -27.40 -42.86 -2.35
C GLU A 156 -28.34 -44.08 -2.26
N GLU A 157 -29.62 -43.97 -2.64
CA GLU A 157 -30.66 -44.93 -2.25
C GLU A 157 -31.02 -46.01 -3.28
N VAL A 158 -30.39 -46.06 -4.47
CA VAL A 158 -30.82 -47.05 -5.50
C VAL A 158 -29.83 -48.22 -5.71
N SER A 159 -28.60 -48.17 -5.16
CA SER A 159 -27.64 -49.28 -5.35
C SER A 159 -27.74 -50.41 -4.31
N ALA A 160 -28.58 -50.27 -3.27
CA ALA A 160 -28.73 -51.28 -2.23
C ALA A 160 -29.67 -52.45 -2.61
N ASN A 161 -30.45 -52.34 -3.69
CA ASN A 161 -31.48 -53.32 -4.03
C ASN A 161 -31.04 -54.39 -5.05
N GLU A 162 -29.80 -54.34 -5.55
CA GLU A 162 -29.30 -55.26 -6.59
C GLU A 162 -28.43 -56.41 -6.04
N LYS A 163 -28.30 -56.53 -4.71
CA LYS A 163 -27.55 -57.62 -4.06
C LYS A 163 -28.41 -58.71 -3.40
N ASN A 164 -29.73 -58.67 -3.57
CA ASN A 164 -30.67 -59.60 -2.91
C ASN A 164 -31.70 -60.24 -3.86
N ILE A 165 -31.31 -60.62 -5.09
CA ILE A 165 -32.07 -61.57 -5.92
C ILE A 165 -31.12 -62.56 -6.56
#